data_AF-A0A800KM59-F1
#
_entry.id   AF-A0A800KM59-F1
#
_cell.length_a   1.000
_cell.length_b   1.000
_cell.length_c   1.000
_cell.angle_alpha   90.00
_cell.angle_beta   90.00
_cell.angle_gamma   90.00
#
_symmetry.space_group_name_H-M   'P 1'
#
loop_
_entity.id
_entity.type
_entity.pdbx_description
1 polymer ?
#
loop_
_entity_poly.entity_id
_entity_poly.type
_entity_poly.pdbx_seq_one_letter_code
_entity_poly.pdbx_strand_id
1 'polypeptide(L)'
;MLFSNRYGFLYFHIAKTSGTRIKTALKKLRRFDPQIIPQFLAHNLSGLTGQRIAVKPPRHARAVAAKDLIPREEFEWTCKFASVRNPWDLQLSAFHHLHREHPEVAGRSGLREFGALLR
;
A
#
# COMPACT_ATOMS: atom_id res chain seq x y z
N MET A 1 1.34 -2.62 -0.32
CA MET A 1 1.00 -3.96 -0.81
C MET A 1 1.61 -5.00 0.13
N LEU A 2 1.17 -6.24 0.03
CA LEU A 2 1.74 -7.38 0.74
C LEU A 2 1.73 -8.58 -0.21
N PHE A 3 2.85 -9.27 -0.33
CA PHE A 3 3.04 -10.40 -1.23
C PHE A 3 3.60 -11.58 -0.42
N SER A 4 3.14 -12.78 -0.73
CA SER A 4 3.67 -14.03 -0.18
C SER A 4 3.66 -15.11 -1.26
N ASN A 5 4.86 -15.59 -1.61
CA ASN A 5 5.04 -16.72 -2.55
C ASN A 5 4.53 -18.01 -1.92
N ARG A 6 4.76 -18.23 -0.61
CA ARG A 6 4.37 -19.49 0.06
C ARG A 6 2.86 -19.74 0.03
N TYR A 7 2.05 -18.70 0.27
CA TYR A 7 0.60 -18.81 0.38
C TYR A 7 -0.12 -18.32 -0.89
N GLY A 8 0.62 -17.90 -1.92
CA GLY A 8 0.06 -17.49 -3.21
C GLY A 8 -0.94 -16.35 -3.11
N PHE A 9 -0.59 -15.29 -2.37
CA PHE A 9 -1.43 -14.08 -2.36
C PHE A 9 -0.67 -12.78 -2.62
N LEU A 10 -1.37 -11.86 -3.29
CA LEU A 10 -0.95 -10.49 -3.57
C LEU A 10 -2.06 -9.53 -3.15
N TYR A 11 -1.84 -8.89 -2.00
CA TYR A 11 -2.76 -7.90 -1.46
C TYR A 11 -2.38 -6.48 -1.88
N PHE A 12 -3.25 -5.85 -2.66
CA PHE A 12 -3.16 -4.45 -3.05
C PHE A 12 -3.70 -3.55 -1.94
N HIS A 13 -2.81 -2.79 -1.30
CA HIS A 13 -3.19 -1.88 -0.23
C HIS A 13 -3.56 -0.52 -0.83
N ILE A 14 -4.86 -0.26 -0.97
CA ILE A 14 -5.39 1.05 -1.34
C ILE A 14 -5.42 1.94 -0.09
N ALA A 15 -5.10 3.21 -0.22
CA ALA A 15 -5.16 4.15 0.91
C ALA A 15 -6.60 4.27 1.42
N LYS A 16 -6.80 4.43 2.73
CA LYS A 16 -8.10 4.71 3.38
C LYS A 16 -9.19 3.63 3.23
N THR A 17 -8.88 2.45 2.72
CA THR A 17 -9.83 1.32 2.63
C THR A 17 -9.71 0.32 3.78
N SER A 18 -9.37 0.82 4.99
CA SER A 18 -9.07 -0.01 6.17
C SER A 18 -7.98 -1.06 5.97
N GLY A 19 -7.15 -0.89 4.93
CA GLY A 19 -6.22 -1.92 4.48
C GLY A 19 -5.08 -2.24 5.45
N THR A 20 -4.84 -1.38 6.45
CA THR A 20 -3.90 -1.65 7.54
C THR A 20 -4.30 -2.88 8.35
N ARG A 21 -5.58 -3.08 8.66
CA ARG A 21 -6.05 -4.23 9.46
C ARG A 21 -5.86 -5.55 8.72
N ILE A 22 -6.28 -5.58 7.45
CA ILE A 22 -6.09 -6.74 6.55
C ILE A 22 -4.59 -7.05 6.42
N LYS A 23 -3.75 -6.03 6.19
CA LYS A 23 -2.30 -6.20 6.13
C LYS A 23 -1.74 -6.79 7.41
N THR A 24 -2.17 -6.33 8.59
CA THR A 24 -1.71 -6.85 9.88
C THR A 24 -2.12 -8.31 10.09
N ALA A 25 -3.32 -8.70 9.68
CA ALA A 25 -3.75 -10.09 9.71
C ALA A 25 -2.87 -10.97 8.79
N LEU A 26 -2.69 -10.56 7.53
CA LEU A 26 -1.90 -11.31 6.54
C LEU A 26 -0.39 -11.35 6.85
N LYS A 27 0.14 -10.35 7.56
CA LYS A 27 1.55 -10.37 8.02
C LYS A 27 1.88 -11.59 8.87
N LYS A 28 0.90 -12.11 9.63
CA LYS A 28 1.09 -13.32 10.46
C LYS A 28 1.39 -14.53 9.59
N LEU A 29 0.69 -14.68 8.46
CA LEU A 29 0.94 -15.73 7.48
C LEU A 29 2.30 -15.54 6.80
N ARG A 30 2.58 -14.32 6.32
CA ARG A 30 3.84 -14.01 5.63
C ARG A 30 5.09 -14.25 6.49
N ARG A 31 4.99 -14.25 7.83
CA ARG A 31 6.13 -14.55 8.72
C ARG A 31 6.74 -15.93 8.44
N PHE A 32 5.94 -16.87 7.96
CA PHE A 32 6.37 -18.22 7.63
C PHE A 32 6.82 -18.38 6.17
N ASP A 33 6.87 -17.29 5.40
CA ASP A 33 7.34 -17.30 4.01
C ASP A 33 8.88 -17.32 3.98
N PRO A 34 9.52 -18.28 3.28
CA PRO A 34 10.98 -18.29 3.11
C PRO A 34 11.53 -16.98 2.51
N GLN A 35 10.75 -16.31 1.66
CA GLN A 35 11.14 -15.06 1.02
C GLN A 35 11.11 -13.84 1.96
N ILE A 36 10.75 -14.02 3.24
CA ILE A 36 10.70 -12.91 4.22
C ILE A 36 12.07 -12.26 4.44
N ILE A 37 13.16 -13.04 4.42
CA ILE A 37 14.52 -12.55 4.64
C ILE A 37 14.98 -11.68 3.45
N PRO A 38 14.94 -12.16 2.19
CA PRO A 38 15.20 -11.30 1.02
C PRO A 38 14.33 -10.04 0.99
N GLN A 39 13.03 -10.18 1.27
CA GLN A 39 12.11 -9.03 1.31
C GLN A 39 12.49 -8.00 2.39
N PHE A 40 13.00 -8.45 3.54
CA PHE A 40 13.47 -7.59 4.61
C PHE A 40 14.75 -6.83 4.22
N LEU A 41 15.72 -7.52 3.61
CA LEU A 41 16.94 -6.90 3.08
C LEU A 41 16.62 -5.84 2.01
N ALA A 42 15.76 -6.19 1.05
CA ALA A 42 15.27 -5.27 0.02
C ALA A 42 14.57 -4.04 0.64
N HIS A 43 13.80 -4.22 1.72
CA HIS A 43 13.16 -3.13 2.44
C HIS A 43 14.17 -2.16 3.05
N ASN A 44 15.18 -2.66 3.75
CA ASN A 44 16.19 -1.85 4.39
C ASN A 44 17.08 -1.14 3.38
N LEU A 45 17.50 -1.84 2.32
CA LEU A 45 18.32 -1.27 1.24
C LEU A 45 17.58 -0.12 0.52
N SER A 46 16.28 -0.31 0.25
CA SER A 46 15.44 0.74 -0.31
C SER A 46 15.28 1.93 0.64
N GLY A 47 15.28 1.72 1.96
CA GLY A 47 15.26 2.81 2.95
C GLY A 47 16.57 3.60 2.98
N LEU A 48 17.70 2.90 3.04
CA LEU A 48 19.05 3.48 3.09
C LEU A 48 19.35 4.35 1.86
N THR A 49 18.88 3.94 0.69
CA THR A 49 19.10 4.67 -0.57
C THR A 49 18.03 5.72 -0.86
N GLY A 50 17.11 6.01 0.08
CA GLY A 50 16.03 6.97 -0.14
C GLY A 50 15.11 6.57 -1.30
N GLN A 51 14.91 5.27 -1.52
CA GLN A 51 14.12 4.69 -2.61
C GLN A 51 14.66 4.92 -4.04
N ARG A 52 15.91 5.40 -4.19
CA ARG A 52 16.51 5.72 -5.50
C ARG A 52 16.77 4.51 -6.40
N ILE A 53 16.90 3.32 -5.83
CA ILE A 53 17.27 2.09 -6.57
C ILE A 53 16.08 1.23 -7.00
N ALA A 54 14.84 1.65 -6.70
CA ALA A 54 13.61 0.96 -7.12
C ALA A 54 13.51 -0.56 -6.79
N VAL A 55 14.26 -1.06 -5.80
CA VAL A 55 14.38 -2.50 -5.44
C VAL A 55 13.08 -3.14 -4.95
N LYS A 56 12.05 -2.36 -4.59
CA LYS A 56 10.75 -2.88 -4.17
C LYS A 56 9.61 -1.99 -4.67
N PRO A 57 8.42 -2.55 -4.93
CA PRO A 57 7.27 -1.76 -5.31
C PRO A 57 6.87 -0.75 -4.20
N PRO A 58 6.36 0.43 -4.58
CA PRO A 58 5.80 1.41 -3.65
C PRO A 58 4.70 0.84 -2.73
N ARG A 59 4.51 1.48 -1.57
CA ARG A 59 3.54 1.02 -0.55
C ARG A 59 2.10 0.93 -1.07
N HIS A 60 1.72 1.81 -1.98
CA HIS A 60 0.39 1.90 -2.60
C HIS A 60 0.48 1.73 -4.12
N ALA A 61 1.43 0.91 -4.60
CA ALA A 61 1.61 0.67 -6.02
C ALA A 61 0.35 0.07 -6.67
N ARG A 62 0.14 0.43 -7.94
CA ARG A 62 -0.95 -0.07 -8.77
C ARG A 62 -0.66 -1.51 -9.22
N ALA A 63 -1.72 -2.20 -9.64
CA ALA A 63 -1.63 -3.57 -10.19
C ALA A 63 -0.66 -3.68 -11.38
N VAL A 64 -0.63 -2.66 -12.24
CA VAL A 64 0.28 -2.61 -13.40
C VAL A 64 1.74 -2.72 -12.97
N ALA A 65 2.17 -1.93 -11.98
CA ALA A 65 3.55 -2.00 -11.48
C ALA A 65 3.91 -3.37 -10.89
N ALA A 66 2.94 -4.07 -10.28
CA ALA A 66 3.18 -5.41 -9.77
C ALA A 66 3.29 -6.45 -10.89
N LYS A 67 2.49 -6.30 -11.96
CA LYS A 67 2.57 -7.14 -13.15
C LYS A 67 3.91 -7.00 -13.86
N ASP A 68 4.47 -5.79 -13.89
CA ASP A 68 5.75 -5.52 -14.56
C ASP A 68 6.97 -5.97 -13.73
N LEU A 69 6.86 -6.00 -12.39
CA LEU A 69 7.96 -6.34 -11.49
C LEU A 69 8.03 -7.82 -11.10
N ILE A 70 6.89 -8.52 -11.08
CA ILE A 70 6.80 -9.92 -10.65
C ILE A 70 6.89 -10.82 -11.88
N PRO A 71 7.64 -11.93 -11.85
CA PRO A 71 7.65 -12.91 -12.93
C PRO A 71 6.23 -13.31 -13.33
N ARG A 72 5.97 -13.44 -14.64
CA ARG A 72 4.62 -13.65 -15.17
C ARG A 72 3.92 -14.85 -14.54
N GLU A 73 4.62 -15.98 -14.40
CA GLU A 73 4.08 -17.23 -13.85
C GLU A 73 3.64 -17.06 -12.39
N GLU A 74 4.51 -16.47 -11.57
CA GLU A 74 4.24 -16.12 -10.18
C GLU A 74 3.04 -15.17 -10.09
N PHE A 75 3.03 -14.13 -10.91
CA PHE A 75 1.92 -13.18 -10.95
C PHE A 75 0.62 -13.90 -11.30
N GLU A 76 0.58 -14.73 -12.34
CA GLU A 76 -0.63 -15.43 -12.79
C GLU A 76 -1.18 -16.41 -11.74
N TRP A 77 -0.32 -17.21 -11.11
CA TRP A 77 -0.70 -18.17 -10.06
C TRP A 77 -1.22 -17.50 -8.78
N THR A 78 -0.71 -16.32 -8.44
CA THR A 78 -1.03 -15.65 -7.19
C THR A 78 -2.49 -15.17 -7.14
N CYS A 79 -3.20 -15.40 -6.04
CA CYS A 79 -4.51 -14.81 -5.76
C CYS A 79 -4.37 -13.31 -5.46
N LYS A 80 -4.97 -12.46 -6.31
CA LYS A 80 -4.90 -10.99 -6.16
C LYS A 80 -6.19 -10.45 -5.59
N PHE A 81 -6.10 -9.60 -4.58
CA PHE A 81 -7.27 -8.93 -4.03
C PHE A 81 -6.92 -7.56 -3.45
N ALA A 82 -7.96 -6.75 -3.31
CA ALA A 82 -7.89 -5.40 -2.74
C ALA A 82 -9.11 -5.16 -1.84
N SER A 83 -8.95 -4.29 -0.86
CA SER A 83 -10.08 -3.74 -0.11
C SER A 83 -10.49 -2.42 -0.75
N VAL A 84 -11.76 -2.30 -1.10
CA VAL A 84 -12.36 -1.07 -1.64
C VAL A 84 -13.35 -0.48 -0.64
N ARG A 85 -13.62 0.82 -0.76
CA ARG A 85 -14.58 1.53 0.07
C ARG A 85 -15.43 2.44 -0.81
N ASN A 86 -16.62 2.80 -0.35
CA ASN A 86 -17.41 3.85 -0.98
C ASN A 86 -16.52 5.10 -1.25
N PRO A 87 -16.56 5.68 -2.48
CA PRO A 87 -15.69 6.80 -2.84
C PRO A 87 -15.86 8.03 -1.95
N TRP A 88 -17.09 8.35 -1.55
CA TRP A 88 -17.39 9.49 -0.67
C TRP A 88 -16.73 9.31 0.70
N ASP A 89 -16.96 8.15 1.31
CA ASP A 89 -16.34 7.78 2.59
C ASP A 89 -14.82 7.80 2.55
N LEU A 90 -14.24 7.39 1.42
CA LEU A 90 -12.79 7.41 1.20
C LEU A 90 -12.27 8.85 1.28
N GLN A 91 -12.94 9.78 0.58
CA GLN A 91 -12.59 11.20 0.60
C GLN A 91 -12.76 11.80 1.99
N LEU A 92 -13.87 11.52 2.66
CA LEU A 92 -14.12 12.01 4.02
C LEU A 92 -13.05 11.51 5.01
N SER A 93 -12.69 10.23 4.91
CA SER A 93 -11.60 9.65 5.71
C SER A 93 -10.24 10.26 5.38
N ALA A 94 -9.97 10.58 4.11
CA ALA A 94 -8.75 11.25 3.69
C ALA A 94 -8.67 12.68 4.26
N PHE A 95 -9.76 13.44 4.18
CA PHE A 95 -9.87 14.79 4.72
C PHE A 95 -9.51 14.85 6.21
N HIS A 96 -10.19 14.06 7.04
CA HIS A 96 -9.93 14.05 8.48
C HIS A 96 -8.55 13.52 8.84
N HIS A 97 -8.01 12.59 8.05
CA HIS A 97 -6.65 12.12 8.28
C HIS A 97 -5.61 13.18 7.93
N LEU A 98 -5.79 13.91 6.83
CA LEU A 98 -4.88 14.99 6.44
C LEU A 98 -4.82 16.07 7.54
N HIS A 99 -5.98 16.47 8.08
CA HIS A 99 -6.06 17.43 9.17
C HIS A 99 -5.40 16.96 10.47
N ARG A 100 -5.41 15.64 10.71
CA ARG A 100 -4.81 15.05 11.91
C ARG A 100 -3.31 14.89 11.79
N GLU A 101 -2.82 14.35 10.68
CA GLU A 101 -1.40 13.98 10.52
C GLU A 101 -0.55 15.10 9.92
N HIS A 102 -1.16 15.99 9.12
CA HIS A 102 -0.48 17.05 8.37
C HIS A 102 -1.30 18.35 8.39
N PRO A 103 -1.59 18.93 9.57
CA PRO A 103 -2.39 20.15 9.69
C PRO A 103 -1.80 21.33 8.90
N GLU A 104 -0.48 21.40 8.76
CA GLU A 104 0.23 22.41 7.98
C GLU A 104 -0.07 22.31 6.48
N VAL A 105 -0.19 21.09 5.94
CA VAL A 105 -0.52 20.85 4.53
C VAL A 105 -1.98 21.20 4.29
N ALA A 106 -2.88 20.78 5.18
CA ALA A 106 -4.30 21.13 5.11
C ALA A 106 -4.50 22.66 5.13
N GLY A 107 -3.78 23.36 6.03
CA GLY A 107 -3.84 24.82 6.15
C GLY A 107 -3.32 25.54 4.91
N ARG A 108 -2.15 25.15 4.38
CA ARG A 108 -1.56 25.74 3.16
C ARG A 108 -2.40 25.49 1.91
N SER A 109 -3.05 24.33 1.84
CA SER A 109 -3.88 23.95 0.68
C SER A 109 -5.29 24.56 0.72
N GLY A 110 -5.61 25.36 1.74
CA GLY A 110 -6.94 25.96 1.88
C GLY A 110 -8.05 24.95 2.15
N LEU A 111 -7.71 23.71 2.54
CA LEU A 111 -8.65 22.61 2.74
C LEU A 111 -9.38 22.72 4.08
N ARG A 112 -9.92 23.90 4.43
CA ARG A 112 -10.59 24.10 5.74
C ARG A 112 -11.93 23.38 5.84
N GLU A 113 -12.58 23.14 4.71
CA GLU A 113 -13.88 22.48 4.62
C GLU A 113 -13.81 21.29 3.66
N PHE A 114 -14.65 20.28 3.92
CA PHE A 114 -14.65 19.05 3.11
C PHE A 114 -14.99 19.33 1.63
N GLY A 115 -15.88 20.29 1.36
CA GLY A 115 -16.24 20.67 0.00
C GLY A 115 -15.07 21.17 -0.85
N ALA A 116 -14.02 21.71 -0.22
CA ALA A 116 -12.80 22.14 -0.92
C ALA A 116 -11.98 20.96 -1.47
N LEU A 117 -12.18 19.74 -0.95
CA LEU A 117 -11.50 18.53 -1.43
C LEU A 117 -12.19 17.91 -2.67
N LEU A 118 -13.45 18.30 -2.93
CA LEU A 118 -14.28 17.72 -3.99
C LEU A 118 -14.27 18.55 -5.29
N ARG A 119 -13.64 19.72 -5.26
CA ARG A 119 -13.46 20.61 -6.42
C ARG A 119 -12.11 20.34 -7.07
#